data_AF-A0A011T8N4-F1
#
_entry.id   AF-A0A011T8N4-F1
#
_cell.length_a   1.000
_cell.length_b   1.000
_cell.length_c   1.000
_cell.angle_alpha   90.00
_cell.angle_beta   90.00
_cell.angle_gamma   90.00
#
_symmetry.space_group_name_H-M   'P 1'
#
loop_
_entity.id
_entity.type
_entity.pdbx_description
1 polymer ?
#
loop_
_entity_poly.entity_id
_entity_poly.type
_entity_poly.pdbx_seq_one_letter_code
_entity_poly.pdbx_strand_id
1 'polypeptide(L)'
;MDNFNPFTMFAILQESLGLWLWGLLLIALVLIIGVVSGAMKLRFARRSLKRPVLAAVLAGSVATAIFFMLVPSWTMATHGALNGPVDYLAAILIACIPGGGITAMVFSMASWRCARRTTGVCDKSMA
;
A
#
# COMPACT_ATOMS: atom_id res chain seq x y z
N MET A 1 31.69 -3.41 -2.02
CA MET A 1 30.43 -3.60 -1.23
C MET A 1 29.90 -4.97 -1.62
N ASP A 2 30.63 -6.03 -1.25
CA ASP A 2 30.50 -7.36 -1.87
C ASP A 2 30.07 -8.46 -0.88
N ASN A 3 29.84 -8.09 0.38
CA ASN A 3 29.39 -9.02 1.44
C ASN A 3 27.87 -9.04 1.63
N PHE A 4 27.10 -8.48 0.68
CA PHE A 4 25.65 -8.52 0.75
C PHE A 4 25.14 -9.87 0.28
N ASN A 5 25.01 -10.82 1.20
CA ASN A 5 24.45 -12.13 0.90
C ASN A 5 22.93 -12.13 1.16
N PRO A 6 22.09 -12.17 0.11
CA PRO A 6 20.64 -12.11 0.25
C PRO A 6 20.07 -13.31 1.03
N PHE A 7 20.75 -14.47 1.01
CA PHE A 7 20.34 -15.63 1.81
C PHE A 7 20.53 -15.38 3.30
N THR A 8 21.62 -14.71 3.68
CA THR A 8 21.88 -14.37 5.09
C THR A 8 20.87 -13.34 5.58
N MET A 9 20.50 -12.36 4.75
CA MET A 9 19.41 -11.44 5.09
C MET A 9 18.08 -12.17 5.25
N PHE A 10 17.72 -13.07 4.32
CA PHE A 10 16.49 -13.84 4.44
C PHE A 10 16.46 -14.67 5.72
N ALA A 11 17.57 -15.32 6.09
CA ALA A 11 17.67 -16.08 7.32
C ALA A 11 17.45 -15.19 8.56
N ILE A 12 18.05 -14.00 8.59
CA ILE A 12 17.84 -13.02 9.69
C ILE A 12 16.37 -12.59 9.76
N LEU A 13 15.74 -12.30 8.61
CA LEU A 13 14.31 -11.94 8.56
C LEU A 13 13.43 -13.11 9.02
N GLN A 14 13.73 -14.33 8.59
CA GLN A 14 12.98 -15.53 8.96
C GLN A 14 13.10 -15.82 10.45
N GLU A 15 14.27 -15.66 11.05
CA GLU A 15 14.47 -15.83 12.49
C GLU A 15 13.75 -14.75 13.29
N SER A 16 13.79 -13.50 12.81
CA SER A 16 13.22 -12.35 13.53
C SER A 16 11.70 -12.27 13.44
N LEU A 17 11.13 -12.58 12.26
CA LEU A 17 9.70 -12.43 11.96
C LEU A 17 8.95 -13.78 11.98
N GLY A 18 9.65 -14.90 11.80
CA GLY A 18 9.05 -16.24 11.81
C GLY A 18 7.85 -16.35 10.88
N LEU A 19 6.71 -16.79 11.43
CA LEU A 19 5.43 -16.90 10.74
C LEU A 19 4.88 -15.56 10.23
N TRP A 20 5.21 -14.42 10.86
CA TRP A 20 4.76 -13.11 10.41
C TRP A 20 5.33 -12.72 9.05
N LEU A 21 6.53 -13.18 8.71
CA LEU A 21 7.14 -12.95 7.40
C LEU A 21 6.23 -13.45 6.28
N TRP A 22 5.69 -14.65 6.45
CA TRP A 22 4.78 -15.27 5.48
C TRP A 22 3.44 -14.53 5.39
N GLY A 23 2.90 -14.09 6.52
CA GLY A 23 1.69 -13.27 6.54
C GLY A 23 1.86 -11.94 5.81
N LEU A 24 2.96 -11.23 6.08
CA LEU A 24 3.30 -9.98 5.40
C LEU A 24 3.54 -10.20 3.90
N LEU A 25 4.22 -11.28 3.53
CA LEU A 25 4.46 -11.65 2.14
C LEU A 25 3.15 -11.94 1.39
N LEU A 26 2.23 -12.66 2.04
CA LEU A 26 0.91 -12.93 1.48
C LEU A 26 0.11 -11.64 1.29
N ILE A 27 0.10 -10.73 2.28
CA ILE A 27 -0.55 -9.43 2.17
C ILE A 27 0.04 -8.61 1.02
N ALA A 28 1.37 -8.54 0.92
CA ALA A 28 2.05 -7.85 -0.16
C ALA A 28 1.66 -8.41 -1.53
N LEU A 29 1.63 -9.75 -1.67
CA LEU A 29 1.20 -10.41 -2.90
C LEU A 29 -0.24 -10.06 -3.26
N VAL A 30 -1.17 -10.10 -2.30
CA VAL A 30 -2.58 -9.75 -2.51
C VAL A 30 -2.72 -8.30 -2.96
N LEU A 31 -1.99 -7.37 -2.35
CA LEU A 31 -2.00 -5.96 -2.74
C LEU A 31 -1.46 -5.74 -4.16
N ILE A 32 -0.35 -6.39 -4.51
CA ILE A 32 0.22 -6.32 -5.87
C ILE A 32 -0.78 -6.86 -6.89
N ILE A 33 -1.37 -8.03 -6.65
CA ILE A 33 -2.38 -8.63 -7.53
C ILE A 33 -3.60 -7.71 -7.65
N GLY A 34 -4.04 -7.10 -6.55
CA GLY A 34 -5.12 -6.12 -6.54
C GLY A 34 -4.82 -4.91 -7.43
N VAL A 35 -3.62 -4.36 -7.36
CA VAL A 35 -3.22 -3.19 -8.15
C VAL A 35 -3.10 -3.57 -9.63
N VAL A 36 -2.42 -4.67 -9.95
CA VAL A 36 -2.25 -5.16 -11.32
C VAL A 36 -3.59 -5.48 -11.95
N SER A 37 -4.45 -6.24 -11.27
CA SER A 37 -5.79 -6.59 -11.78
C SER A 37 -6.66 -5.34 -11.95
N GLY A 38 -6.60 -4.39 -11.02
CA GLY A 38 -7.29 -3.09 -11.12
C GLY A 38 -6.84 -2.29 -12.34
N ALA A 39 -5.53 -2.18 -12.56
CA ALA A 39 -4.93 -1.48 -13.68
C ALA A 39 -5.26 -2.16 -15.02
N MET A 40 -5.13 -3.49 -15.10
CA MET A 40 -5.50 -4.26 -16.29
C MET A 40 -6.97 -4.06 -16.62
N LYS A 41 -7.87 -4.14 -15.63
CA LYS A 41 -9.31 -3.97 -15.85
C LYS A 41 -9.68 -2.57 -16.33
N LEU A 42 -8.98 -1.53 -15.84
CA LEU A 42 -9.15 -0.16 -16.33
C LEU A 42 -8.62 0.01 -17.77
N ARG A 43 -7.49 -0.62 -18.08
CA ARG A 43 -6.89 -0.64 -19.43
C ARG A 43 -7.82 -1.33 -20.43
N PHE A 44 -8.36 -2.49 -20.07
CA PHE A 44 -9.35 -3.21 -20.88
C PHE A 44 -10.61 -2.38 -21.10
N ALA A 45 -11.07 -1.63 -20.10
CA ALA A 45 -12.22 -0.74 -20.22
C ALA A 45 -11.94 0.59 -20.95
N ARG A 46 -10.71 0.84 -21.45
CA ARG A 46 -10.25 2.13 -22.02
C ARG A 46 -10.64 3.36 -21.17
N ARG A 47 -10.65 3.22 -19.84
CA ARG A 47 -11.05 4.30 -18.92
C ARG A 47 -9.85 5.07 -18.39
N SER A 48 -10.09 6.33 -18.05
CA SER A 48 -9.08 7.20 -17.46
C SER A 48 -8.69 6.74 -16.04
N LEU A 49 -7.38 6.56 -15.81
CA LEU A 49 -6.81 6.26 -14.50
C LEU A 49 -6.89 7.44 -13.50
N LYS A 50 -7.24 8.66 -13.95
CA LYS A 50 -7.13 9.88 -13.13
C LYS A 50 -7.93 9.81 -11.82
N ARG A 51 -9.18 9.35 -11.87
CA ARG A 51 -10.06 9.26 -10.68
C ARG A 51 -9.60 8.21 -9.65
N PRO A 52 -9.31 6.95 -10.03
CA PRO A 52 -8.84 5.96 -9.06
C PRO A 52 -7.44 6.29 -8.52
N VAL A 53 -6.55 6.87 -9.32
CA VAL A 53 -5.24 7.33 -8.83
C VAL A 53 -5.41 8.48 -7.84
N LEU A 54 -6.24 9.49 -8.15
CA LEU A 54 -6.47 10.61 -7.25
C LEU A 54 -7.07 10.15 -5.91
N ALA A 55 -8.06 9.25 -5.94
CA ALA A 55 -8.65 8.68 -4.73
C ALA A 55 -7.62 7.91 -3.90
N ALA A 56 -6.77 7.11 -4.56
CA ALA A 56 -5.71 6.36 -3.90
C ALA A 56 -4.66 7.27 -3.28
N VAL A 57 -4.23 8.32 -3.98
CA VAL A 57 -3.24 9.29 -3.49
C VAL A 57 -3.78 10.06 -2.29
N LEU A 58 -5.04 10.52 -2.33
CA LEU A 58 -5.66 11.22 -1.22
C LEU A 58 -5.85 10.32 0.00
N ALA A 59 -6.36 9.11 -0.19
CA ALA A 59 -6.53 8.17 0.92
C ALA A 59 -5.18 7.74 1.50
N GLY A 60 -4.19 7.52 0.63
CA GLY A 60 -2.83 7.18 0.98
C GLY A 60 -2.13 8.28 1.78
N SER A 61 -2.23 9.53 1.34
CA SER A 61 -1.62 10.65 2.05
C SER A 61 -2.22 10.86 3.43
N VAL A 62 -3.55 10.78 3.55
CA VAL A 62 -4.25 10.86 4.84
C VAL A 62 -3.86 9.70 5.75
N ALA A 63 -3.82 8.48 5.22
CA ALA A 63 -3.40 7.31 5.98
C ALA A 63 -1.96 7.45 6.47
N THR A 64 -1.02 7.81 5.60
CA THR A 64 0.39 8.01 5.97
C THR A 64 0.54 9.09 7.03
N ALA A 65 -0.23 10.19 6.95
CA ALA A 65 -0.20 11.23 7.99
C ALA A 65 -0.68 10.71 9.35
N ILE A 66 -1.75 9.91 9.38
CA ILE A 66 -2.26 9.28 10.60
C ILE A 66 -1.22 8.30 11.17
N PHE A 67 -0.65 7.44 10.33
CA PHE A 67 0.36 6.47 10.76
C PHE A 67 1.65 7.13 11.22
N PHE A 68 2.06 8.23 10.60
CA PHE A 68 3.20 9.04 11.03
C PHE A 68 3.03 9.52 12.49
N MET A 69 1.84 10.04 12.84
CA MET A 69 1.55 10.45 14.22
C MET A 69 1.51 9.28 15.19
N LEU A 70 1.21 8.07 14.71
CA LEU A 70 1.24 6.84 15.49
C LEU A 70 2.65 6.25 15.59
N VAL A 71 3.65 6.78 14.86
CA VAL A 71 5.02 6.24 14.86
C VAL A 71 5.66 6.14 16.24
N PRO A 72 5.60 7.17 17.09
CA PRO A 72 6.17 7.05 18.43
C PRO A 72 5.49 5.95 19.26
N SER A 73 4.15 5.85 19.17
CA SER A 73 3.34 4.96 19.98
C SER A 73 3.60 3.48 19.73
N TRP A 74 3.67 3.04 18.46
CA TRP A 74 3.89 1.62 18.12
C TRP A 74 5.37 1.21 18.01
N THR A 75 6.31 2.18 18.00
CA THR A 75 7.76 1.89 18.05
C THR A 75 8.32 1.95 19.46
N MET A 76 7.48 2.22 20.46
CA MET A 76 7.88 2.47 21.85
C MET A 76 8.90 3.62 21.99
N ALA A 77 9.00 4.49 20.98
CA ALA A 77 9.86 5.65 21.00
C ALA A 77 9.20 6.77 21.81
N THR A 78 10.01 7.51 22.58
CA THR A 78 9.51 8.70 23.26
C THR A 78 9.22 9.78 22.21
N HIS A 79 8.16 10.58 22.37
CA HIS A 79 7.83 11.66 21.42
C HIS A 79 8.97 12.69 21.28
N GLY A 80 9.82 12.83 22.30
CA GLY A 80 11.04 13.64 22.25
C GLY A 80 12.21 13.02 21.47
N ALA A 81 12.05 11.84 20.87
CA ALA A 81 13.06 11.21 20.01
C ALA A 81 13.01 11.74 18.56
N LEU A 82 11.96 12.48 18.16
CA LEU A 82 11.93 13.18 16.88
C LEU A 82 12.60 14.56 16.99
N ASN A 83 13.92 14.57 17.21
CA ASN A 83 14.68 15.80 17.43
C ASN A 83 15.53 16.24 16.23
N GLY A 84 15.68 15.39 15.21
CA GLY A 84 16.45 15.67 14.02
C GLY A 84 15.71 15.39 12.71
N PRO A 85 16.14 16.02 11.58
CA PRO A 85 15.57 15.77 10.25
C PRO A 85 15.58 14.28 9.84
N VAL A 86 16.58 13.53 10.30
CA VAL A 86 16.71 12.09 10.04
C VAL A 86 15.60 11.30 10.73
N ASP A 87 15.17 11.71 11.93
CA ASP A 87 14.11 11.04 12.69
C ASP A 87 12.76 11.23 12.02
N TYR A 88 12.50 12.42 11.49
CA TYR A 88 11.31 12.69 10.67
C TYR A 88 11.29 11.84 9.40
N LEU A 89 12.43 11.73 8.71
CA LEU A 89 12.54 10.91 7.50
C LEU A 89 12.30 9.43 7.82
N ALA A 90 12.89 8.92 8.90
CA ALA A 90 12.69 7.55 9.35
C ALA A 90 11.22 7.28 9.70
N ALA A 91 10.58 8.18 10.45
CA ALA A 91 9.17 8.07 10.79
C ALA A 91 8.26 8.10 9.56
N ILE A 92 8.55 8.95 8.56
CA ILE A 92 7.82 8.96 7.28
C ILE A 92 8.00 7.62 6.55
N LEU A 93 9.22 7.09 6.46
CA LEU A 93 9.48 5.81 5.80
C LEU A 93 8.70 4.65 6.47
N ILE A 94 8.66 4.63 7.81
CA ILE A 94 7.91 3.64 8.58
C ILE A 94 6.40 3.80 8.32
N ALA A 95 5.89 5.03 8.36
CA ALA A 95 4.46 5.31 8.12
C ALA A 95 4.01 5.01 6.68
N CYS A 96 4.93 5.08 5.71
CA CYS A 96 4.65 4.71 4.33
C CYS A 96 4.33 3.21 4.16
N ILE A 97 4.76 2.34 5.08
CA ILE A 97 4.47 0.90 5.00
C ILE A 97 2.95 0.63 5.08
N PRO A 98 2.24 1.00 6.16
CA PRO A 98 0.79 0.84 6.22
C PRO A 98 0.04 1.79 5.27
N GLY A 99 0.56 3.00 5.04
CA GLY A 99 -0.04 3.97 4.11
C GLY A 99 -0.04 3.46 2.66
N GLY A 100 1.04 2.79 2.23
CA GLY A 100 1.13 2.13 0.94
C GLY A 100 0.13 0.99 0.79
N GLY A 101 -0.10 0.21 1.85
CA GLY A 101 -1.13 -0.82 1.89
C GLY A 101 -2.54 -0.27 1.64
N ILE A 102 -2.91 0.82 2.33
CA ILE A 102 -4.20 1.49 2.15
C ILE A 102 -4.32 2.10 0.75
N THR A 103 -3.25 2.73 0.26
CA THR A 103 -3.19 3.29 -1.11
C THR A 103 -3.51 2.22 -2.16
N ALA A 104 -2.82 1.08 -2.08
CA ALA A 104 -3.03 -0.05 -2.98
C ALA A 104 -4.46 -0.59 -2.89
N MET A 105 -4.98 -0.77 -1.67
CA MET A 105 -6.34 -1.24 -1.45
C MET A 105 -7.40 -0.29 -2.04
N VAL A 106 -7.27 1.01 -1.78
CA VAL A 106 -8.20 2.03 -2.31
C VAL A 106 -8.13 2.10 -3.83
N PHE A 107 -6.93 2.04 -4.41
CA PHE A 107 -6.76 1.98 -5.86
C PHE A 107 -7.46 0.76 -6.47
N SER A 108 -7.26 -0.43 -5.91
CA SER A 108 -7.92 -1.67 -6.37
C SER A 108 -9.44 -1.59 -6.26
N MET A 109 -9.97 -1.08 -5.15
CA MET A 109 -11.42 -0.91 -4.98
C MET A 109 -11.99 0.13 -5.94
N ALA A 110 -11.32 1.29 -6.09
CA ALA A 110 -11.77 2.36 -6.98
C ALA A 110 -11.73 1.95 -8.45
N SER A 111 -10.67 1.24 -8.87
CA SER A 111 -10.53 0.73 -10.23
C SER A 111 -11.58 -0.34 -10.54
N TRP A 112 -11.83 -1.29 -9.63
CA TRP A 112 -12.89 -2.29 -9.79
C TRP A 112 -14.29 -1.69 -9.82
N ARG A 113 -14.59 -0.71 -8.95
CA ARG A 113 -15.88 0.01 -8.98
C ARG A 113 -16.07 0.78 -10.28
N CYS A 114 -15.04 1.47 -10.75
CA CYS A 114 -15.08 2.18 -12.04
C CYS A 114 -15.31 1.23 -13.22
N ALA A 115 -14.67 0.05 -13.21
CA ALA A 115 -14.86 -0.95 -14.25
C ALA A 115 -16.27 -1.58 -14.22
N ARG A 116 -16.85 -1.83 -13.04
CA ARG A 116 -18.18 -2.44 -12.87
C ARG A 116 -19.36 -1.51 -13.17
N ARG A 117 -19.22 -0.20 -12.97
CA ARG A 117 -20.33 0.77 -13.10
C ARG A 117 -20.95 0.86 -14.52
N THR A 118 -20.35 0.27 -15.56
CA THR A 118 -20.94 0.32 -16.92
C THR A 118 -21.55 -0.99 -17.38
N THR A 119 -21.23 -2.15 -16.78
CA THR A 119 -21.99 -3.39 -17.09
C THR A 119 -23.45 -3.23 -16.67
N GLY A 120 -23.73 -2.53 -15.57
CA GLY A 120 -25.11 -2.24 -15.14
C GLY A 120 -25.84 -1.11 -15.90
N VAL A 121 -25.15 -0.36 -16.78
CA VAL A 121 -25.78 0.72 -17.58
C VAL A 121 -25.96 0.29 -19.04
N CYS A 122 -25.06 -0.53 -19.59
CA CYS A 122 -25.29 -1.16 -20.90
C CYS A 122 -26.40 -2.23 -20.86
N ASP A 123 -26.60 -2.92 -19.73
CA ASP A 123 -27.66 -3.93 -19.58
C ASP A 123 -29.07 -3.30 -19.49
N LYS A 124 -29.15 -2.04 -19.02
CA LYS A 124 -30.42 -1.28 -18.99
C LYS A 124 -30.75 -0.54 -20.28
N SER A 125 -29.86 -0.54 -21.27
CA SER A 125 -30.10 0.08 -22.58
C SER A 125 -30.50 -0.95 -23.65
N MET A 126 -30.68 -2.22 -23.26
CA MET A 126 -31.09 -3.32 -24.14
C MET A 126 -32.36 -4.05 -23.64
N ALA A 127 -33.08 -3.48 -22.67
CA ALA A 127 -34.38 -3.97 -22.21
C ALA A 127 -35.48 -2.93 -22.49
#